data_AF-A0A2A2XZJ3-F1
#
_entry.id   AF-A0A2A2XZJ3-F1
#
_cell.length_a   1.000
_cell.length_b   1.000
_cell.length_c   1.000
_cell.angle_alpha   90.00
_cell.angle_beta   90.00
_cell.angle_gamma   90.00
#
_symmetry.space_group_name_H-M   'P 1'
#
loop_
_entity.id
_entity.type
_entity.pdbx_description
1 polymer ?
#
loop_
_entity_poly.entity_id
_entity_poly.type
_entity_poly.pdbx_seq_one_letter_code
_entity_poly.pdbx_strand_id
1 'polypeptide(L)'
;MTLFLLLPRWLGWAHVDVIRAGGSLVVRPGNRSAYTVGMGLHILMGIGFAFVYYGFLSLSSLPFNALTGLLLGSIHGVIAMLLVSILIMEHHPNSKYHNRGPATGLAQLGAHMVYGTIVGSVASLLR
;
A
#
# COMPACT_ATOMS: atom_id res chain seq x y z
N MET A 1 -6.24 0.28 3.87
CA MET A 1 -5.54 -0.10 2.62
C MET A 1 -5.87 -1.52 2.17
N THR A 2 -5.70 -2.54 2.99
CA THR A 2 -5.78 -3.95 2.60
C THR A 2 -7.10 -4.39 1.96
N LEU A 3 -8.23 -4.00 2.56
CA LEU A 3 -9.57 -4.20 1.99
C LEU A 3 -9.79 -3.41 0.68
N PHE A 4 -9.15 -2.25 0.54
CA PHE A 4 -9.22 -1.43 -0.67
C PHE A 4 -8.32 -1.96 -1.80
N LEU A 5 -7.25 -2.69 -1.48
CA LEU A 5 -6.45 -3.41 -2.48
C LEU A 5 -7.15 -4.68 -2.99
N LEU A 6 -8.14 -5.18 -2.24
CA LEU A 6 -9.02 -6.26 -2.71
C LEU A 6 -10.07 -5.74 -3.69
N LEU A 7 -10.47 -4.46 -3.62
CA LEU A 7 -11.49 -3.84 -4.47
C LEU A 7 -11.13 -3.90 -5.98
N PRO A 8 -9.94 -3.47 -6.45
CA PRO A 8 -9.49 -3.60 -7.84
C PRO A 8 -9.36 -5.07 -8.28
N ARG A 9 -9.04 -5.97 -7.35
CA ARG A 9 -8.93 -7.41 -7.61
C ARG A 9 -10.31 -8.06 -7.75
N TRP A 10 -11.31 -7.60 -6.98
CA TRP A 10 -12.71 -8.01 -7.09
C TRP A 10 -13.39 -7.42 -8.33
N LEU A 11 -13.00 -6.21 -8.74
CA LEU A 11 -13.46 -5.54 -9.95
C LEU A 11 -12.75 -6.03 -11.24
N GLY A 12 -11.69 -6.84 -11.12
CA GLY A 12 -10.90 -7.31 -12.27
C GLY A 12 -10.07 -6.20 -12.96
N TRP A 13 -9.92 -5.04 -12.33
CA TRP A 13 -9.30 -3.85 -12.92
C TRP A 13 -7.78 -3.82 -12.79
N ALA A 14 -7.21 -4.58 -11.85
CA ALA A 14 -5.77 -4.74 -11.70
C ALA A 14 -5.35 -6.13 -12.20
N HIS A 15 -4.65 -6.16 -13.34
CA HIS A 15 -4.10 -7.40 -13.90
C HIS A 15 -3.00 -8.00 -13.01
N VAL A 16 -2.45 -7.24 -12.06
CA VAL A 16 -1.31 -7.64 -11.26
C VAL A 16 -1.56 -7.49 -9.76
N ASP A 17 -1.48 -8.61 -9.05
CA ASP A 17 -1.62 -8.70 -7.60
C ASP A 17 -0.27 -8.40 -6.92
N VAL A 18 -0.07 -7.12 -6.56
CA VAL A 18 1.13 -6.61 -5.88
C VAL A 18 1.36 -7.32 -4.54
N ILE A 19 0.30 -7.69 -3.83
CA ILE A 19 0.38 -8.40 -2.56
C ILE A 19 0.99 -9.79 -2.77
N ARG A 20 0.47 -10.53 -3.75
CA ARG A 20 1.04 -11.84 -4.13
C ARG A 20 2.45 -11.70 -4.69
N ALA A 21 2.75 -10.65 -5.45
CA ALA A 21 4.09 -10.39 -5.98
C ALA A 21 5.10 -10.27 -4.83
N GLY A 22 4.86 -9.33 -3.90
CA GLY A 22 5.72 -9.14 -2.73
C GLY A 22 5.85 -10.39 -1.87
N GLY A 23 4.75 -11.10 -1.63
CA GLY A 23 4.81 -12.37 -0.90
C GLY A 23 5.62 -13.45 -1.62
N SER A 24 5.57 -13.50 -2.96
CA SER A 24 6.35 -14.45 -3.77
C SER A 24 7.83 -14.12 -3.90
N LEU A 25 8.28 -12.98 -3.37
CA LEU A 25 9.70 -12.70 -3.15
C LEU A 25 10.20 -13.33 -1.84
N VAL A 26 9.32 -13.48 -0.85
CA VAL A 26 9.65 -14.04 0.46
C VAL A 26 9.51 -15.57 0.46
N VAL A 27 8.48 -16.08 -0.22
CA VAL A 27 8.32 -17.52 -0.47
C VAL A 27 8.75 -17.86 -1.90
N ARG A 28 8.85 -19.16 -2.23
CA ARG A 28 9.15 -19.58 -3.61
C ARG A 28 8.06 -19.12 -4.61
N PRO A 29 8.44 -18.68 -5.82
CA PRO A 29 7.48 -18.41 -6.90
C PRO A 29 6.58 -19.64 -7.16
N GLY A 30 5.27 -19.40 -7.26
CA GLY A 30 4.27 -20.47 -7.46
C GLY A 30 3.73 -21.11 -6.18
N ASN A 31 4.28 -20.77 -5.00
CA ASN A 31 3.73 -21.24 -3.74
C ASN A 31 2.34 -20.63 -3.46
N ARG A 32 1.38 -21.48 -3.07
CA ARG A 32 0.01 -21.07 -2.71
C ARG A 32 -0.01 -20.10 -1.53
N SER A 33 0.98 -20.16 -0.64
CA SER A 33 1.09 -19.25 0.52
C SER A 33 1.56 -17.83 0.17
N ALA A 34 2.02 -17.57 -1.07
CA ALA A 34 2.56 -16.27 -1.46
C ALA A 34 1.59 -15.12 -1.20
N TYR A 35 0.30 -15.33 -1.49
CA TYR A 35 -0.71 -14.31 -1.18
C TYR A 35 -0.84 -14.06 0.33
N THR A 36 -0.93 -15.13 1.14
CA THR A 36 -1.08 -15.02 2.60
C THR A 36 0.12 -14.35 3.25
N VAL A 37 1.34 -14.70 2.83
CA VAL A 37 2.57 -14.10 3.34
C VAL A 37 2.65 -12.63 2.95
N GLY A 38 2.41 -12.31 1.67
CA GLY A 38 2.38 -10.93 1.20
C GLY A 38 1.32 -10.10 1.92
N MET A 39 0.17 -10.70 2.20
CA MET A 39 -0.92 -10.07 2.94
C MET A 39 -0.51 -9.74 4.39
N GLY A 40 0.09 -10.70 5.07
CA GLY A 40 0.61 -10.51 6.43
C GLY A 40 1.66 -9.39 6.47
N LEU A 41 2.62 -9.40 5.55
CA LEU A 41 3.64 -8.35 5.43
C LEU A 41 3.00 -6.98 5.19
N HIS A 42 2.03 -6.90 4.28
CA HIS A 42 1.37 -5.64 3.98
C HIS A 42 0.59 -5.08 5.18
N ILE A 43 -0.08 -5.94 5.96
CA ILE A 43 -0.77 -5.52 7.19
C ILE A 43 0.24 -5.01 8.23
N LEU A 44 1.33 -5.74 8.45
CA LEU A 44 2.38 -5.34 9.39
C LEU A 44 3.01 -4.00 8.99
N MET A 45 3.31 -3.82 7.71
CA MET A 45 3.80 -2.54 7.19
C MET A 45 2.76 -1.43 7.36
N GLY A 46 1.49 -1.70 7.10
CA GLY A 46 0.40 -0.76 7.35
C GLY A 46 0.40 -0.27 8.79
N ILE A 47 0.40 -1.17 9.76
CA ILE A 47 0.48 -0.84 11.20
C ILE A 47 1.74 0.00 11.48
N GLY A 48 2.90 -0.41 10.98
CA GLY A 48 4.15 0.35 11.12
C GLY A 48 4.04 1.78 10.57
N PHE A 49 3.51 1.94 9.36
CA PHE A 49 3.31 3.26 8.74
C PHE A 49 2.29 4.12 9.49
N ALA A 50 1.31 3.53 10.19
CA ALA A 50 0.41 4.31 11.05
C ALA A 50 1.18 5.04 12.16
N PHE A 51 2.12 4.34 12.82
CA PHE A 51 2.97 4.93 13.84
C PHE A 51 3.94 5.96 13.26
N VAL A 52 4.48 5.71 12.06
CA VAL A 52 5.31 6.70 11.35
C VAL A 52 4.50 7.98 11.05
N TYR A 53 3.25 7.86 10.59
CA TYR A 53 2.38 9.00 10.33
C TYR A 53 2.10 9.78 11.62
N TYR A 54 1.72 9.07 12.68
CA TYR A 54 1.46 9.67 13.98
C TYR A 54 2.70 10.43 14.51
N GLY A 55 3.87 9.80 14.45
CA GLY A 55 5.13 10.41 14.86
C GLY A 55 5.47 11.65 14.04
N PHE A 56 5.37 11.56 12.71
CA PHE A 56 5.60 12.70 11.81
C PHE A 56 4.64 13.87 12.11
N LEU A 57 3.35 13.61 12.27
CA LEU A 57 2.36 14.64 12.60
C LEU A 57 2.61 15.25 13.98
N SER A 58 3.04 14.44 14.94
CA SER A 58 3.39 14.91 16.29
C SER A 58 4.54 15.91 16.28
N LEU A 59 5.47 15.76 15.34
CA LEU A 59 6.67 16.59 15.19
C LEU A 59 6.52 17.77 14.22
N SER A 60 5.53 17.74 13.31
CA SER A 60 5.46 18.69 12.16
C SER A 60 4.58 19.92 12.41
N SER A 61 4.05 20.12 13.62
CA SER A 61 3.06 21.17 13.95
C SER A 61 1.80 21.15 13.06
N LEU A 62 1.64 20.14 12.20
CA LEU A 62 0.49 19.98 11.32
C LEU A 62 -0.71 19.47 12.12
N PRO A 63 -1.94 19.87 11.74
CA PRO A 63 -3.13 19.41 12.43
C PRO A 63 -3.38 17.93 12.17
N PHE A 64 -3.81 17.21 13.21
CA PHE A 64 -4.28 15.84 13.10
C PHE A 64 -5.71 15.85 12.59
N ASN A 65 -5.89 15.66 11.29
CA ASN A 65 -7.22 15.58 10.68
C ASN A 65 -7.20 14.74 9.39
N ALA A 66 -8.39 14.50 8.84
CA ALA A 66 -8.60 13.77 7.61
C ALA A 66 -7.82 14.32 6.42
N LEU A 67 -7.69 15.65 6.29
CA LEU A 67 -7.00 16.29 5.17
C LEU A 67 -5.48 16.07 5.23
N THR A 68 -4.86 16.30 6.39
CA THR A 68 -3.42 16.03 6.57
C THR A 68 -3.13 14.54 6.38
N GLY A 69 -4.02 13.68 6.88
CA GLY A 69 -3.97 12.23 6.65
C GLY A 69 -4.05 11.87 5.16
N LEU A 70 -4.98 12.47 4.41
CA LEU A 70 -5.12 12.28 2.97
C LEU A 70 -3.86 12.69 2.21
N LEU A 71 -3.26 13.83 2.56
CA LEU A 71 -2.03 14.34 1.92
C LEU A 71 -0.85 13.41 2.20
N LEU A 72 -0.66 12.98 3.45
CA LEU A 72 0.35 11.98 3.80
C LEU A 72 0.11 10.65 3.08
N GLY A 73 -1.14 10.17 3.07
CA GLY A 73 -1.60 9.01 2.30
C GLY A 73 -1.24 9.10 0.82
N SER A 74 -1.43 10.27 0.22
CA SER A 74 -1.13 10.54 -1.19
C SER A 74 0.38 10.49 -1.45
N ILE A 75 1.18 11.21 -0.65
CA ILE A 75 2.64 11.24 -0.77
C ILE A 75 3.22 9.84 -0.63
N HIS A 76 2.86 9.14 0.43
CA HIS A 76 3.30 7.77 0.65
C HIS A 76 2.80 6.81 -0.44
N GLY A 77 1.57 6.98 -0.93
CA GLY A 77 1.03 6.20 -2.03
C GLY A 77 1.84 6.34 -3.32
N VAL A 78 2.25 7.57 -3.67
CA VAL A 78 3.13 7.85 -4.80
C VAL A 78 4.52 7.25 -4.60
N ILE A 79 5.10 7.40 -3.42
CA ILE A 79 6.41 6.80 -3.11
C ILE A 79 6.33 5.27 -3.19
N ALA A 80 5.34 4.67 -2.54
CA ALA A 80 5.14 3.22 -2.53
C ALA A 80 4.87 2.68 -3.93
N MET A 81 4.06 3.35 -4.75
CA MET A 81 3.82 2.88 -6.12
C MET A 81 5.10 2.95 -6.95
N LEU A 82 5.89 4.02 -6.86
CA LEU A 82 7.14 4.15 -7.63
C LEU A 82 8.19 3.13 -7.17
N LEU A 83 8.39 2.98 -5.87
CA LEU A 83 9.37 2.03 -5.32
C LEU A 83 8.98 0.59 -5.64
N VAL A 84 7.72 0.19 -5.41
CA VAL A 84 7.25 -1.15 -5.76
C VAL A 84 7.37 -1.37 -7.26
N SER A 85 7.04 -0.36 -8.06
CA SER A 85 7.17 -0.45 -9.51
C SER A 85 8.59 -0.79 -9.95
N ILE A 86 9.52 0.10 -9.59
CA ILE A 86 10.88 0.07 -10.12
C ILE A 86 11.66 -1.08 -9.46
N LEU A 87 11.57 -1.22 -8.14
CA LEU A 87 12.45 -2.14 -7.40
C LEU A 87 11.91 -3.57 -7.35
N ILE A 88 10.58 -3.74 -7.28
CA ILE A 88 9.97 -5.06 -7.12
C ILE A 88 9.48 -5.60 -8.45
N MET A 89 8.67 -4.82 -9.16
CA MET A 89 7.89 -5.36 -10.25
C MET A 89 8.69 -5.47 -11.55
N GLU A 90 9.52 -4.48 -11.89
CA GLU A 90 10.40 -4.54 -13.08
C GLU A 90 11.47 -5.64 -12.96
N HIS A 91 11.96 -5.88 -11.75
CA HIS A 91 13.02 -6.85 -11.48
C HIS A 91 12.49 -8.20 -10.96
N HIS A 92 11.16 -8.41 -10.97
CA HIS A 92 10.57 -9.59 -10.36
C HIS A 92 11.06 -10.87 -11.06
N PRO A 93 11.44 -11.96 -10.37
CA PRO A 93 11.89 -13.21 -11.01
C PRO A 93 10.83 -13.90 -11.89
N ASN A 94 9.59 -13.43 -11.83
CA ASN A 94 8.48 -13.98 -12.60
C ASN A 94 7.92 -12.86 -13.48
N SER A 95 8.10 -13.01 -14.79
CA SER A 95 7.78 -12.00 -15.81
C SER A 95 6.32 -11.60 -15.86
N LYS A 96 5.41 -12.42 -15.32
CA LYS A 96 3.98 -12.07 -15.23
C LYS A 96 3.71 -10.82 -14.39
N TYR A 97 4.63 -10.44 -13.49
CA TYR A 97 4.50 -9.25 -12.64
C TYR A 97 5.09 -7.99 -13.29
N HIS A 98 5.83 -8.12 -14.39
CA HIS A 98 6.47 -6.98 -15.06
C HIS A 98 5.44 -6.07 -15.71
N ASN A 99 4.40 -6.67 -16.31
CA ASN A 99 3.43 -5.95 -17.12
C ASN A 99 2.22 -5.51 -16.28
N ARG A 100 2.16 -4.23 -15.92
CA ARG A 100 1.13 -3.64 -15.06
C ARG A 100 0.59 -2.36 -15.67
N GLY A 101 -0.72 -2.33 -15.89
CA GLY A 101 -1.40 -1.17 -16.45
C GLY A 101 -1.50 -0.01 -15.44
N PRO A 102 -1.67 1.24 -15.93
CA PRO A 102 -1.83 2.44 -15.09
C PRO A 102 -2.91 2.32 -14.00
N ALA A 103 -3.97 1.55 -14.28
CA ALA A 103 -5.03 1.25 -13.32
C ALA A 103 -4.53 0.64 -12.01
N THR A 104 -3.46 -0.17 -12.05
CA THR A 104 -2.84 -0.76 -10.85
C THR A 104 -2.24 0.33 -9.96
N GLY A 105 -1.54 1.29 -10.58
CA GLY A 105 -0.94 2.42 -9.87
C GLY A 105 -1.98 3.35 -9.26
N LEU A 106 -3.04 3.69 -10.01
CA LEU A 106 -4.14 4.52 -9.53
C LEU A 106 -4.91 3.85 -8.38
N ALA A 107 -5.16 2.55 -8.49
CA ALA A 107 -5.76 1.77 -7.42
C ALA A 107 -4.91 1.76 -6.15
N GLN A 108 -3.58 1.60 -6.30
CA GLN A 108 -2.66 1.66 -5.18
C GLN A 108 -2.66 3.05 -4.54
N LEU A 109 -2.59 4.11 -5.33
CA LEU A 109 -2.65 5.48 -4.84
C LEU A 109 -3.96 5.74 -4.07
N GLY A 110 -5.10 5.40 -4.65
CA GLY A 110 -6.40 5.54 -4.00
C GLY A 110 -6.51 4.77 -2.68
N ALA A 111 -5.96 3.54 -2.62
CA ALA A 111 -5.95 2.76 -1.39
C ALA A 111 -5.10 3.41 -0.27
N HIS A 112 -4.01 4.10 -0.63
CA HIS A 112 -3.17 4.83 0.33
C HIS A 112 -3.77 6.18 0.73
N MET A 113 -4.47 6.86 -0.18
CA MET A 113 -5.25 8.05 0.12
C MET A 113 -6.33 7.76 1.16
N VAL A 114 -7.16 6.74 0.91
CA VAL A 114 -8.20 6.29 1.84
C VAL A 114 -7.59 5.88 3.18
N TYR A 115 -6.47 5.16 3.14
CA TYR A 115 -5.78 4.78 4.36
C TYR A 115 -5.30 5.99 5.18
N GLY A 116 -4.61 6.93 4.53
CA GLY A 116 -4.11 8.12 5.19
C GLY A 116 -5.23 8.94 5.81
N THR A 117 -6.36 9.10 5.10
CA THR A 117 -7.56 9.74 5.64
C THR A 117 -8.05 9.05 6.92
N ILE A 118 -8.13 7.72 6.92
CA ILE A 118 -8.55 6.95 8.12
C ILE A 118 -7.56 7.15 9.26
N VAL A 119 -6.25 7.02 9.01
CA VAL A 119 -5.22 7.22 10.04
C VAL A 119 -5.26 8.64 10.62
N GLY A 120 -5.35 9.66 9.77
CA GLY A 120 -5.42 11.06 10.20
C GLY A 120 -6.66 11.34 11.05
N SER A 121 -7.81 10.80 10.66
CA SER A 121 -9.06 10.92 11.43
C SER A 121 -8.98 10.19 12.77
N VAL A 122 -8.49 8.95 12.80
CA VAL A 122 -8.35 8.18 14.05
C VAL A 122 -7.33 8.84 14.98
N ALA A 123 -6.18 9.27 14.45
CA ALA A 123 -5.15 9.94 15.23
C ALA A 123 -5.63 11.29 15.81
N SER A 124 -6.55 11.97 15.12
CA SER A 124 -7.24 13.17 15.62
C SER A 124 -8.02 12.90 16.92
N LEU A 125 -8.65 11.73 17.04
CA LEU A 125 -9.42 11.35 18.23
C LEU A 125 -8.54 10.95 19.43
N LEU A 126 -7.26 10.68 19.19
CA LEU A 126 -6.30 10.20 20.18
C LEU A 126 -5.40 11.32 20.73
N ARG A 127 -5.62 12.57 20.30
CA ARG A 127 -4.81 13.74 20.66
C ARG A 127 -5.67 14.79 21.35
#